data_AF-A0A834ID47-F1
#
_entry.id   AF-A0A834ID47-F1
#
_cell.length_a   1.000
_cell.length_b   1.000
_cell.length_c   1.000
_cell.angle_alpha   90.00
_cell.angle_beta   90.00
_cell.angle_gamma   90.00
#
_symmetry.space_group_name_H-M   'P 1'
#
loop_
_entity.id
_entity.type
_entity.pdbx_description
1 polymer ?
#
loop_
_entity_poly.entity_id
_entity_poly.type
_entity_poly.pdbx_seq_one_letter_code
_entity_poly.pdbx_strand_id
1 'polypeptide(L)'
;MLFSAGVASLIMDKFGRKFLLISSGLLTGVVLLIMAIYFHLKNLDFDVIHVSWIPAVCVMAYAATFKLGLGLVPIVITAEIFPTTVKAIGMTLADTVYVIAAAISINIYYVLYRNFGIHVPFYMFTACSFLMAIFTAIWIPETKGKTLDEIQLMLKGKKAVAAKESSEPNISARY
;
A
#
# COMPACT_ATOMS: atom_id res chain seq x y z
N MET A 1 -12.64 -16.07 -10.22
CA MET A 1 -12.67 -14.98 -9.23
C MET A 1 -12.77 -15.48 -7.78
N LEU A 2 -13.69 -16.41 -7.46
CA LEU A 2 -13.80 -16.94 -6.08
C LEU A 2 -12.58 -17.76 -5.63
N PHE A 3 -12.05 -18.63 -6.49
CA PHE A 3 -10.88 -19.46 -6.16
C PHE A 3 -9.61 -18.62 -5.92
N SER A 4 -9.36 -17.60 -6.75
CA SER A 4 -8.24 -16.67 -6.58
C SER A 4 -8.36 -15.81 -5.33
N ALA A 5 -9.58 -15.39 -4.97
CA ALA A 5 -9.85 -14.63 -3.75
C ALA A 5 -9.64 -15.48 -2.49
N GLY A 6 -10.04 -16.76 -2.51
CA GLY A 6 -9.82 -17.69 -1.40
C GLY A 6 -8.34 -17.93 -1.12
N VAL A 7 -7.54 -18.18 -2.16
CA VAL A 7 -6.08 -18.36 -2.02
C VAL A 7 -5.41 -17.06 -1.54
N ALA A 8 -5.84 -15.89 -2.06
CA ALA A 8 -5.33 -14.60 -1.61
C ALA A 8 -5.68 -14.31 -0.13
N SER A 9 -6.87 -14.68 0.33
CA SER A 9 -7.28 -14.55 1.74
C SER A 9 -6.40 -15.39 2.65
N LEU A 10 -6.14 -16.65 2.29
CA LEU A 10 -5.29 -17.55 3.08
C LEU A 10 -3.84 -17.06 3.17
N ILE A 11 -3.31 -16.51 2.09
CA ILE A 11 -1.97 -15.89 2.08
C ILE A 11 -1.97 -14.63 2.95
N MET A 12 -3.02 -13.82 2.89
CA MET A 12 -3.17 -12.62 3.72
C MET A 12 -3.20 -12.95 5.22
N ASP A 13 -3.95 -14.00 5.58
CA ASP A 13 -4.06 -14.46 6.96
C ASP A 13 -2.75 -15.06 7.49
N LYS A 14 -1.87 -15.56 6.61
CA LYS A 14 -0.59 -16.16 7.02
C LYS A 14 0.52 -15.13 7.24
N PHE A 15 0.64 -14.11 6.39
CA PHE A 15 1.80 -13.20 6.40
C PHE A 15 1.58 -11.86 7.12
N GLY A 16 0.33 -11.48 7.41
CA GLY A 16 0.04 -10.18 8.05
C GLY A 16 -0.08 -9.04 7.04
N ARG A 17 -0.93 -8.07 7.36
CA ARG A 17 -1.40 -7.07 6.40
C ARG A 17 -0.31 -6.05 6.11
N LYS A 18 0.41 -5.61 7.14
CA LYS A 18 1.50 -4.64 7.00
C LYS A 18 2.67 -5.22 6.21
N PHE A 19 3.09 -6.46 6.54
CA PHE A 19 4.19 -7.11 5.85
C PHE A 19 3.92 -7.27 4.35
N LEU A 20 2.71 -7.73 3.98
CA LEU A 20 2.31 -7.88 2.58
C LEU A 20 2.28 -6.56 1.81
N LEU A 21 1.85 -5.48 2.45
CA LEU A 21 1.81 -4.16 1.82
C LEU A 21 3.22 -3.60 1.59
N ILE A 22 4.13 -3.79 2.55
CA ILE A 22 5.54 -3.36 2.41
C ILE A 22 6.25 -4.22 1.35
N SER A 23 6.15 -5.54 1.44
CA SER A 23 6.85 -6.44 0.51
C SER A 23 6.38 -6.26 -0.93
N SER A 24 5.07 -6.10 -1.14
CA SER A 24 4.52 -5.82 -2.48
C SER A 24 4.90 -4.43 -2.98
N GLY A 25 4.94 -3.41 -2.10
CA GLY A 25 5.43 -2.08 -2.45
C GLY A 25 6.88 -2.09 -2.89
N LEU A 26 7.78 -2.72 -2.13
CA LEU A 26 9.20 -2.85 -2.49
C LEU A 26 9.39 -3.60 -3.80
N LEU A 27 8.72 -4.75 -3.97
CA LEU A 27 8.86 -5.55 -5.18
C LEU A 27 8.31 -4.82 -6.42
N THR A 28 7.20 -4.10 -6.25
CA THR A 28 6.63 -3.24 -7.30
C THR A 28 7.58 -2.10 -7.67
N GLY A 29 8.21 -1.45 -6.67
CA GLY A 29 9.23 -0.42 -6.90
C GLY A 29 10.43 -0.95 -7.68
N VAL A 30 10.94 -2.14 -7.35
CA VAL A 30 12.04 -2.79 -8.08
C VAL A 30 11.65 -3.10 -9.53
N VAL A 31 10.46 -3.65 -9.75
CA VAL A 31 9.96 -3.97 -11.11
C VAL A 31 9.80 -2.69 -11.95
N LEU A 32 9.27 -1.62 -11.36
CA LEU A 32 9.14 -0.32 -12.04
C LEU A 32 10.50 0.32 -12.32
N LEU A 33 11.48 0.15 -11.43
CA LEU A 33 12.84 0.65 -11.64
C LEU A 33 13.51 -0.03 -12.84
N ILE A 34 13.37 -1.36 -12.95
CA ILE A 34 13.89 -2.13 -14.10
C ILE A 34 13.25 -1.63 -15.40
N MET A 35 11.93 -1.38 -15.39
CA MET A 35 11.22 -0.80 -16.54
C MET A 35 11.71 0.62 -16.88
N ALA A 36 11.92 1.47 -15.88
CA ALA A 36 12.43 2.83 -16.07
C ALA A 36 13.81 2.82 -16.74
N ILE A 37 14.72 1.97 -16.26
CA ILE A 37 16.06 1.80 -16.81
C ILE A 37 15.99 1.28 -18.25
N TYR A 38 15.16 0.26 -18.52
CA TYR A 38 14.97 -0.27 -19.87
C TYR A 38 14.54 0.82 -20.85
N PHE A 39 13.52 1.60 -20.49
CA PHE A 39 13.03 2.68 -21.34
C PHE A 39 14.02 3.83 -21.46
N HIS A 40 14.83 4.08 -20.44
CA HIS A 40 15.88 5.09 -20.49
C HIS A 40 17.01 4.68 -21.45
N LEU A 41 17.45 3.41 -21.41
CA LEU A 41 18.43 2.87 -22.36
C LEU A 41 17.90 2.90 -23.80
N LYS A 42 16.62 2.53 -23.99
CA LYS A 42 15.97 2.64 -25.30
C LYS A 42 15.91 4.08 -25.82
N ASN A 43 15.77 5.07 -24.94
CA ASN A 43 15.75 6.49 -25.30
C ASN A 43 17.15 7.05 -25.64
N LEU A 44 18.22 6.34 -25.27
CA LEU A 44 19.61 6.67 -25.60
C LEU A 44 20.09 5.94 -26.87
N ASP A 45 19.16 5.39 -27.66
CA ASP A 45 19.43 4.62 -28.90
C ASP A 45 20.35 3.41 -28.72
N PHE A 46 20.42 2.84 -27.50
CA PHE A 46 21.10 1.57 -27.29
C PHE A 46 20.30 0.42 -27.92
N ASP A 47 21.03 -0.54 -28.50
CA ASP A 47 20.42 -1.74 -29.10
C ASP A 47 19.87 -2.69 -28.02
N VAL A 48 18.59 -2.53 -27.72
CA VAL A 48 17.84 -3.32 -26.73
C VAL A 48 17.12 -4.52 -27.35
N ILE A 49 17.42 -4.90 -28.60
CA ILE A 49 16.73 -5.99 -29.31
C ILE A 49 16.77 -7.30 -28.51
N HIS A 50 17.93 -7.66 -27.95
CA HIS A 50 18.10 -8.89 -27.16
C HIS A 50 17.34 -8.91 -25.83
N VAL A 51 16.93 -7.74 -25.32
CA VAL A 51 16.26 -7.57 -24.03
C VAL A 51 14.80 -7.13 -24.15
N SER A 52 14.22 -7.21 -25.35
CA SER A 52 12.83 -6.83 -25.62
C SER A 52 11.77 -7.63 -24.84
N TRP A 53 12.14 -8.77 -24.24
CA TRP A 53 11.27 -9.59 -23.40
C TRP A 53 11.15 -9.06 -21.96
N ILE A 54 12.10 -8.22 -21.50
CA ILE A 54 12.13 -7.70 -20.13
C ILE A 54 10.86 -6.93 -19.79
N PRO A 55 10.36 -5.99 -20.64
CA PRO A 55 9.14 -5.27 -20.32
C PRO A 55 7.92 -6.15 -20.16
N ALA A 56 7.81 -7.21 -20.96
CA ALA A 56 6.69 -8.15 -20.86
C ALA A 56 6.70 -8.88 -19.50
N VAL A 57 7.88 -9.36 -19.08
CA VAL A 57 8.04 -10.01 -17.76
C VAL A 57 7.80 -9.02 -16.63
N CYS A 58 8.27 -7.79 -16.75
CA CYS A 58 8.02 -6.74 -15.75
C CYS A 58 6.53 -6.43 -15.60
N VAL A 59 5.76 -6.34 -16.69
CA VAL A 59 4.30 -6.13 -16.62
C VAL A 59 3.59 -7.31 -15.93
N MET A 60 4.01 -8.54 -16.23
CA MET A 60 3.45 -9.73 -15.56
C MET A 60 3.80 -9.77 -14.07
N ALA A 61 5.06 -9.47 -13.72
CA ALA A 61 5.50 -9.38 -12.34
C ALA A 61 4.74 -8.28 -11.58
N TYR A 62 4.61 -7.09 -12.18
CA TYR A 62 3.82 -5.98 -11.64
C TYR A 62 2.37 -6.39 -11.38
N ALA A 63 1.73 -7.07 -12.33
CA ALA A 63 0.35 -7.55 -12.16
C ALA A 63 0.24 -8.53 -11.00
N ALA A 64 1.19 -9.46 -10.84
CA ALA A 64 1.21 -10.41 -9.73
C ALA A 64 1.41 -9.72 -8.38
N THR A 65 2.38 -8.81 -8.25
CA THR A 65 2.66 -8.10 -7.00
C THR A 65 1.54 -7.16 -6.59
N PHE A 66 0.94 -6.48 -7.56
CA PHE A 66 -0.20 -5.61 -7.34
C PHE A 66 -1.39 -6.39 -6.79
N LYS A 67 -1.68 -7.58 -7.33
CA LYS A 67 -2.78 -8.43 -6.87
C LYS A 67 -2.53 -9.00 -5.46
N LEU A 68 -1.28 -9.26 -5.09
CA LEU A 68 -0.94 -9.83 -3.78
C LEU A 68 -1.02 -8.83 -2.62
N GLY A 69 -0.77 -7.55 -2.87
CA GLY A 69 -0.74 -6.55 -1.80
C GLY A 69 -1.59 -5.32 -2.12
N LEU A 70 -1.08 -4.47 -3.02
CA LEU A 70 -1.61 -3.12 -3.26
C LEU A 70 -3.09 -3.07 -3.68
N GLY A 71 -3.59 -4.12 -4.33
CA GLY A 71 -4.98 -4.17 -4.79
C GLY A 71 -5.99 -4.52 -3.71
N LEU A 72 -5.65 -5.38 -2.74
CA LEU A 72 -6.62 -5.91 -1.77
C LEU A 72 -6.35 -5.41 -0.34
N VAL A 73 -5.07 -5.31 0.04
CA VAL A 73 -4.68 -5.00 1.42
C VAL A 73 -5.16 -3.61 1.88
N PRO A 74 -5.04 -2.52 1.09
CA PRO A 74 -5.55 -1.21 1.51
C PRO A 74 -7.06 -1.18 1.74
N ILE A 75 -7.82 -1.90 0.91
CA ILE A 75 -9.29 -2.00 1.04
C ILE A 75 -9.63 -2.70 2.35
N VAL A 76 -8.95 -3.82 2.65
CA VAL A 76 -9.14 -4.58 3.89
C VAL A 76 -8.77 -3.76 5.11
N ILE A 77 -7.59 -3.12 5.12
CA ILE A 77 -7.13 -2.28 6.23
C ILE A 77 -8.12 -1.13 6.49
N THR A 78 -8.62 -0.47 5.43
CA THR A 78 -9.60 0.61 5.57
C THR A 78 -10.90 0.10 6.21
N ALA A 79 -11.34 -1.10 5.85
CA ALA A 79 -12.52 -1.74 6.45
C ALA A 79 -12.30 -2.22 7.91
N GLU A 80 -11.06 -2.51 8.29
CA GLU A 80 -10.67 -2.91 9.65
C GLU A 80 -10.44 -1.71 10.59
N ILE A 81 -10.00 -0.57 10.05
CA ILE A 81 -9.70 0.64 10.82
C ILE A 81 -10.96 1.43 11.20
N PHE A 82 -11.99 1.47 10.36
CA PHE A 82 -13.17 2.29 10.66
C PHE A 82 -14.18 1.56 11.57
N PRO A 83 -14.71 2.24 12.61
CA PRO A 83 -15.78 1.69 13.43
C PRO A 83 -17.05 1.48 12.61
N THR A 84 -17.85 0.46 12.95
CA THR A 84 -19.03 0.02 12.19
C THR A 84 -20.03 1.14 11.88
N THR A 85 -20.18 2.11 12.79
CA THR A 85 -21.11 3.24 12.65
C THR A 85 -20.73 4.24 11.55
N VAL A 86 -19.44 4.43 11.28
CA VAL A 86 -18.93 5.39 10.28
C VAL A 86 -18.20 4.71 9.13
N LYS A 87 -18.11 3.38 9.14
CA LYS A 87 -17.38 2.57 8.15
C LYS A 87 -17.78 2.89 6.72
N ALA A 88 -19.09 2.94 6.45
CA ALA A 88 -19.57 3.23 5.10
C ALA A 88 -19.09 4.61 4.61
N ILE A 89 -19.20 5.65 5.44
CA ILE A 89 -18.79 7.01 5.08
C ILE A 89 -17.26 7.10 4.92
N GLY A 90 -16.51 6.51 5.85
CA GLY A 90 -15.04 6.49 5.82
C GLY A 90 -14.48 5.76 4.60
N MET A 91 -15.07 4.61 4.24
CA MET A 91 -14.70 3.87 3.03
C MET A 91 -15.02 4.65 1.76
N THR A 92 -16.21 5.25 1.64
CA THR A 92 -16.56 6.07 0.47
C THR A 92 -15.63 7.28 0.32
N LEU A 93 -15.27 7.94 1.41
CA LEU A 93 -14.32 9.07 1.37
C LEU A 93 -12.93 8.60 0.93
N ALA A 94 -12.45 7.47 1.47
CA ALA A 94 -11.18 6.90 1.08
C ALA A 94 -11.16 6.53 -0.41
N ASP A 95 -12.23 5.93 -0.92
CA ASP A 95 -12.37 5.57 -2.33
C ASP A 95 -12.45 6.82 -3.23
N THR A 96 -13.14 7.88 -2.77
CA THR A 96 -13.20 9.16 -3.48
C THR A 96 -11.80 9.78 -3.63
N VAL A 97 -11.02 9.81 -2.54
CA VAL A 97 -9.64 10.30 -2.56
C VAL A 97 -8.77 9.43 -3.49
N TYR A 98 -8.97 8.11 -3.47
CA TYR A 98 -8.27 7.18 -4.36
C TYR A 98 -8.56 7.47 -5.84
N VAL A 99 -9.83 7.64 -6.22
CA VAL A 99 -10.22 7.93 -7.61
C VAL A 99 -9.68 9.28 -8.07
N ILE A 100 -9.74 10.32 -7.22
CA ILE A 100 -9.18 11.64 -7.55
C ILE A 100 -7.66 11.54 -7.73
N ALA A 101 -6.96 10.87 -6.83
CA ALA A 101 -5.51 10.67 -6.93
C ALA A 101 -5.13 9.87 -8.20
N ALA A 102 -5.92 8.85 -8.56
CA ALA A 102 -5.74 8.09 -9.79
C ALA A 102 -5.91 8.98 -11.04
N ALA A 103 -6.95 9.82 -11.08
CA ALA A 103 -7.17 10.77 -12.18
C ALA A 103 -6.01 11.77 -12.31
N ILE A 104 -5.50 12.31 -11.19
CA ILE A 104 -4.33 13.19 -11.19
C ILE A 104 -3.10 12.45 -11.69
N SER A 105 -2.87 11.21 -11.26
CA SER A 105 -1.73 10.39 -11.69
C SER A 105 -1.72 10.17 -13.20
N ILE A 106 -2.87 9.91 -13.81
CA ILE A 106 -3.01 9.76 -15.28
C ILE A 106 -2.66 11.07 -16.01
N ASN A 107 -3.12 12.21 -15.49
CA ASN A 107 -2.80 13.52 -16.08
C ASN A 107 -1.29 13.83 -15.99
N ILE A 108 -0.68 13.59 -14.82
CA ILE A 108 0.77 13.75 -14.63
C ILE A 108 1.54 12.84 -15.58
N TYR A 109 1.14 11.57 -15.71
CA TYR A 109 1.73 10.63 -16.66
C TYR A 109 1.70 11.19 -18.08
N TYR A 110 0.53 11.67 -18.53
CA TYR A 110 0.36 12.19 -19.89
C TYR A 110 1.27 13.40 -20.16
N VAL A 111 1.37 14.33 -19.22
CA VAL A 111 2.23 15.52 -19.32
C VAL A 111 3.71 15.12 -19.38
N LEU A 112 4.14 14.22 -18.50
CA LEU A 112 5.54 13.78 -18.44
C LEU A 112 5.93 12.96 -19.67
N TYR A 113 5.09 12.02 -20.07
CA TYR A 113 5.29 11.20 -21.25
C TYR A 113 5.49 12.06 -22.50
N ARG A 114 4.65 13.10 -22.68
CA ARG A 114 4.71 13.97 -23.85
C ARG A 114 5.96 14.87 -23.87
N ASN A 115 6.41 15.34 -22.71
CA ASN A 115 7.50 16.32 -22.63
C ASN A 115 8.89 15.68 -22.47
N PHE A 116 8.98 14.55 -21.77
CA PHE A 116 10.26 13.94 -21.39
C PHE A 116 10.39 12.48 -21.83
N GLY A 117 9.37 11.92 -22.48
CA GLY A 117 9.32 10.52 -22.88
C GLY A 117 8.89 9.58 -21.76
N ILE A 118 8.80 8.30 -22.09
CA ILE A 118 8.18 7.28 -21.22
C ILE A 118 9.02 6.92 -19.99
N HIS A 119 10.33 7.14 -19.99
CA HIS A 119 11.19 6.73 -18.87
C HIS A 119 10.99 7.58 -17.60
N VAL A 120 10.73 8.88 -17.72
CA VAL A 120 10.55 9.80 -16.58
C VAL A 120 9.33 9.44 -15.70
N PRO A 121 8.13 9.17 -16.26
CA PRO A 121 7.00 8.70 -15.45
C PRO A 121 7.30 7.43 -14.65
N PHE A 122 8.04 6.47 -15.21
CA PHE A 122 8.38 5.23 -14.51
C PHE A 122 9.35 5.46 -13.34
N TYR A 123 10.31 6.39 -13.45
CA TYR A 123 11.14 6.80 -12.33
C TYR A 123 10.32 7.46 -11.20
N MET A 124 9.36 8.32 -11.56
CA MET A 124 8.46 8.93 -10.58
C MET A 124 7.63 7.86 -9.84
N PHE A 125 7.03 6.91 -10.57
CA PHE A 125 6.24 5.85 -9.97
C PHE A 125 7.08 4.91 -9.11
N THR A 126 8.33 4.66 -9.49
CA THR A 126 9.30 3.93 -8.68
C THR A 126 9.53 4.63 -7.33
N ALA A 127 9.84 5.92 -7.35
CA ALA A 127 10.05 6.71 -6.14
C ALA A 127 8.79 6.72 -5.24
N CYS A 128 7.62 6.91 -5.85
CA CYS A 128 6.34 6.86 -5.14
C CYS A 128 6.09 5.49 -4.48
N SER A 129 6.43 4.39 -5.16
CA SER A 129 6.29 3.04 -4.63
C SER A 129 7.16 2.79 -3.39
N PHE A 130 8.41 3.24 -3.42
CA PHE A 130 9.30 3.16 -2.26
C PHE A 130 8.83 4.06 -1.10
N LEU A 131 8.41 5.29 -1.40
CA LEU A 131 7.85 6.20 -0.39
C LEU A 131 6.60 5.61 0.27
N MET A 132 5.72 4.98 -0.50
CA MET A 132 4.54 4.29 0.02
C MET A 132 4.92 3.09 0.90
N ALA A 133 5.95 2.32 0.53
CA ALA A 133 6.45 1.24 1.38
C ALA A 133 7.03 1.75 2.71
N ILE A 134 7.79 2.85 2.68
CA ILE A 134 8.33 3.51 3.88
C ILE A 134 7.20 4.08 4.75
N PHE A 135 6.24 4.77 4.14
CA PHE A 135 5.08 5.31 4.83
C PHE A 135 4.29 4.20 5.54
N THR A 136 4.07 3.09 4.86
CA THR A 136 3.42 1.90 5.42
C THR A 136 4.23 1.32 6.58
N ALA A 137 5.55 1.27 6.48
CA ALA A 137 6.41 0.77 7.54
C ALA A 137 6.32 1.61 8.83
N ILE A 138 6.19 2.94 8.71
CA ILE A 138 6.21 3.86 9.86
C ILE A 138 4.81 4.11 10.43
N TRP A 139 3.83 4.43 9.59
CA TRP A 139 2.52 4.93 10.03
C TRP A 139 1.43 3.87 10.15
N ILE A 140 1.52 2.77 9.38
CA ILE A 140 0.45 1.75 9.39
C ILE A 140 0.74 0.73 10.51
N PRO A 141 -0.15 0.59 11.51
CA PRO A 141 -0.02 -0.46 12.52
C PRO A 141 -0.37 -1.83 11.93
N GLU A 142 0.15 -2.91 12.52
CA GLU A 142 -0.25 -4.28 12.12
C GLU A 142 -1.65 -4.58 12.66
N THR A 143 -2.60 -4.80 11.77
CA THR A 143 -4.00 -5.13 12.12
C THR A 143 -4.21 -6.64 12.30
N LYS A 144 -3.21 -7.47 12.00
CA LYS A 144 -3.33 -8.93 12.09
C LYS A 144 -3.63 -9.43 13.51
N GLY A 145 -4.75 -10.13 13.64
CA GLY A 145 -5.14 -10.81 14.89
C GLY A 145 -5.55 -9.86 16.02
N LYS A 146 -5.87 -8.61 15.68
CA LYS A 146 -6.31 -7.59 16.64
C LYS A 146 -7.81 -7.35 16.53
N THR A 147 -8.45 -7.10 17.68
CA THR A 147 -9.86 -6.71 17.68
C THR A 147 -10.02 -5.25 17.24
N LEU A 148 -11.22 -4.89 16.79
CA LEU A 148 -11.52 -3.50 16.40
C LEU A 148 -11.21 -2.53 17.55
N ASP A 149 -11.53 -2.89 18.79
CA ASP A 149 -11.28 -2.06 19.97
C ASP A 149 -9.78 -1.85 20.24
N GLU A 150 -8.96 -2.89 20.05
CA GLU A 150 -7.50 -2.78 20.15
C GLU A 150 -6.93 -1.84 19.07
N ILE A 151 -7.44 -1.94 17.83
CA ILE A 151 -7.03 -1.06 16.72
C ILE A 151 -7.43 0.39 17.03
N GLN A 152 -8.65 0.63 17.53
CA GLN A 152 -9.08 1.98 17.96
C GLN A 152 -8.20 2.53 19.09
N LEU A 153 -7.79 1.69 20.05
CA LEU A 153 -6.92 2.10 21.15
C LEU A 153 -5.51 2.45 20.66
N MET A 154 -4.96 1.69 19.69
CA MET A 154 -3.68 2.01 19.05
C MET A 154 -3.74 3.33 18.29
N LEU A 155 -4.84 3.59 17.57
CA LEU A 155 -5.05 4.82 16.80
C LEU A 155 -5.30 6.06 17.68
N LYS A 156 -5.96 5.90 18.84
CA LYS A 156 -6.15 6.98 19.83
C LYS A 156 -4.86 7.41 20.53
N GLY A 157 -3.77 6.66 20.37
CA GLY A 157 -2.47 6.92 20.99
C GLY A 157 -2.45 6.57 22.49
N LYS A 158 -1.26 6.31 23.03
CA LYS A 158 -0.95 5.89 24.42
C LYS A 158 -1.64 6.64 25.58
N LYS A 159 -2.42 7.70 25.34
CA LYS A 159 -3.14 8.47 26.38
C LYS A 159 -4.31 7.72 27.04
N ALA A 160 -4.93 6.75 26.37
CA ALA A 160 -6.07 6.01 26.97
C ALA A 160 -5.64 5.06 28.10
N VAL A 161 -4.41 4.54 28.06
CA VAL A 161 -3.88 3.66 29.12
C VAL A 161 -3.49 4.49 30.35
N ALA A 162 -2.83 5.63 30.15
CA ALA A 162 -2.51 6.57 31.24
C ALA A 162 -3.75 7.19 31.90
N ALA A 163 -4.83 7.43 31.14
CA ALA A 163 -6.08 7.97 31.68
C ALA A 163 -6.90 6.93 32.48
N LYS A 164 -6.69 5.62 32.22
CA LYS A 164 -7.30 4.55 33.02
C LYS A 164 -6.55 4.33 34.34
N GLU A 165 -5.22 4.36 34.32
CA GLU A 165 -4.40 4.28 35.54
C GLU A 165 -4.58 5.50 36.46
N SER A 166 -4.88 6.69 35.93
CA SER A 166 -5.13 7.89 36.75
C SER A 166 -6.57 8.00 37.30
N SER A 167 -7.48 7.08 36.92
CA SER A 167 -8.89 7.12 37.32
C SER A 167 -9.34 5.92 38.17
N GLU A 168 -8.47 4.95 38.44
CA GLU A 168 -8.67 3.99 39.53
C GLU A 168 -8.28 4.65 40.86
N PRO A 169 -9.23 4.94 41.78
CA PRO A 169 -8.87 5.32 43.13
C PRO A 169 -8.12 4.16 43.78
N ASN A 170 -6.97 4.48 44.38
CA ASN A 170 -6.19 3.59 45.22
C ASN A 170 -7.04 3.12 46.43
N ILE A 171 -7.70 1.96 46.30
CA ILE A 171 -8.51 1.34 47.37
C ILE A 171 -7.66 0.43 48.28
N SER A 172 -6.34 0.31 48.09
CA SER A 172 -5.50 -0.58 48.90
C SER A 172 -4.88 0.05 50.17
N ALA A 173 -5.31 1.24 50.58
CA ALA A 173 -4.82 1.90 51.81
C ALA A 173 -5.83 1.89 52.99
N ARG A 174 -6.64 0.84 53.10
CA ARG A 174 -7.40 0.53 54.32
C ARG A 174 -7.43 -0.97 54.53
N TYR A 175 -6.48 -1.51 55.27
CA TYR A 175 -6.60 -2.51 56.35
C TYR A 175 -5.26 -2.57 57.07
#